data_AF-A0A519VZA7-F1
#
_entry.id   AF-A0A519VZA7-F1
#
_cell.length_a   1.000
_cell.length_b   1.000
_cell.length_c   1.000
_cell.angle_alpha   90.00
_cell.angle_beta   90.00
_cell.angle_gamma   90.00
#
_symmetry.space_group_name_H-M   'P 1'
#
loop_
_entity.id
_entity.type
_entity.pdbx_description
1 polymer ?
#
loop_
_entity_poly.entity_id
_entity_poly.type
_entity_poly.pdbx_seq_one_letter_code
_entity_poly.pdbx_strand_id
1 'polypeptide(L)'
;EKGLTDMYRVLKPNGKMVILEFSKPRVFPVKQLYNFYFLHVTPFFGKLFSKDARAYTYLPESVAAFPDGSDFTTLMEKVGFKSTKQRILTFGISSIYVGTK
;
A
#
# COMPACT_ATOMS: atom_id res chain seq x y z
N GLU A 1 -12.57 0.89 -0.83
CA GLU A 1 -13.64 1.87 -0.49
C GLU A 1 -14.34 1.56 0.83
N LYS A 2 -15.10 0.45 0.96
CA LYS A 2 -15.87 0.13 2.18
C LYS A 2 -15.09 0.29 3.50
N GLY A 3 -13.87 -0.25 3.56
CA GLY A 3 -13.01 -0.10 4.74
C GLY A 3 -12.65 1.35 5.09
N LEU A 4 -12.37 2.20 4.08
CA LEU A 4 -12.13 3.63 4.29
C LEU A 4 -13.39 4.33 4.80
N THR A 5 -14.57 3.96 4.28
CA THR A 5 -15.85 4.51 4.74
C THR A 5 -16.11 4.18 6.21
N ASP A 6 -15.84 2.94 6.63
CA ASP A 6 -16.00 2.54 8.03
C ASP A 6 -15.00 3.26 8.94
N MET A 7 -13.74 3.37 8.50
CA MET A 7 -12.72 4.16 9.19
C MET A 7 -13.13 5.63 9.35
N TYR A 8 -13.67 6.25 8.29
CA TYR A 8 -14.16 7.62 8.34
C TYR A 8 -15.37 7.75 9.30
N ARG A 9 -16.32 6.82 9.24
CA ARG A 9 -17.52 6.82 10.08
C ARG A 9 -17.18 6.88 11.57
N VAL A 10 -16.20 6.09 12.03
CA VAL A 10 -15.86 5.95 13.46
C VAL A 10 -14.96 7.06 13.99
N LEU A 11 -14.29 7.84 13.12
CA LEU A 11 -13.49 8.98 13.56
C LEU A 11 -14.37 10.10 14.15
N LYS A 12 -13.87 10.78 15.17
CA LYS A 12 -14.43 12.05 15.65
C LYS A 12 -14.24 13.14 14.58
N PRO A 13 -15.06 14.21 14.57
CA PRO A 13 -14.78 15.39 13.73
C PRO A 13 -13.36 15.91 13.95
N ASN A 14 -12.66 16.27 12.88
CA ASN A 14 -11.24 16.65 12.87
C ASN A 14 -10.25 15.54 13.28
N GLY A 15 -10.73 14.29 13.41
CA GLY A 15 -9.90 13.13 13.68
C GLY A 15 -8.96 12.84 12.50
N LYS A 16 -7.70 12.49 12.81
CA LYS A 16 -6.69 12.18 11.80
C LYS A 16 -6.62 10.67 11.55
N MET A 17 -6.69 10.30 10.27
CA MET A 17 -6.37 8.96 9.78
C MET A 17 -4.91 8.92 9.32
N VAL A 18 -4.19 7.87 9.69
CA VAL A 18 -2.82 7.60 9.24
C VAL A 18 -2.74 6.12 8.86
N ILE A 19 -2.45 5.85 7.59
CA ILE A 19 -2.38 4.50 7.03
C ILE A 19 -0.97 4.30 6.49
N LEU A 20 -0.26 3.28 6.98
CA LEU A 20 0.98 2.80 6.39
C LEU A 20 0.65 1.59 5.52
N GLU A 21 0.99 1.64 4.24
CA GLU A 21 0.76 0.53 3.33
C GLU A 21 1.87 0.45 2.27
N PHE A 22 2.05 -0.72 1.67
CA PHE A 22 2.93 -0.90 0.54
C PHE A 22 2.50 -0.04 -0.67
N SER A 23 3.50 0.36 -1.44
CA SER A 23 3.35 1.10 -2.68
C SER A 23 4.35 0.59 -3.71
N LYS A 24 4.33 1.14 -4.92
CA LYS A 24 5.24 0.71 -5.99
C LYS A 24 6.34 1.74 -6.20
N PRO A 25 7.64 1.37 -6.10
CA PRO A 25 8.73 2.26 -6.45
C PRO A 25 8.66 2.59 -7.95
N ARG A 26 8.83 3.87 -8.28
CA ARG A 26 8.69 4.38 -9.65
C ARG A 26 10.04 4.71 -10.31
N VAL A 27 11.09 4.86 -9.51
CA VAL A 27 12.39 5.40 -9.93
C VAL A 27 13.39 4.29 -10.26
N PHE A 28 14.17 4.47 -11.33
CA PHE A 28 15.31 3.62 -11.66
C PHE A 28 16.49 3.89 -10.72
N PRO A 29 17.26 2.87 -10.26
CA PRO A 29 17.12 1.44 -10.55
C PRO A 29 16.21 0.67 -9.57
N VAL A 30 15.66 1.35 -8.57
CA VAL A 30 14.93 0.71 -7.46
C VAL A 30 13.72 -0.08 -7.96
N LYS A 31 12.96 0.45 -8.92
CA LYS A 31 11.81 -0.24 -9.51
C LYS A 31 12.19 -1.62 -10.07
N GLN A 32 13.31 -1.71 -10.77
CA GLN A 32 13.78 -2.94 -11.41
C GLN A 32 14.20 -3.97 -10.36
N LEU A 33 15.00 -3.54 -9.38
CA LEU A 33 15.46 -4.41 -8.30
C LEU A 33 14.28 -4.92 -7.46
N TYR A 34 13.33 -4.03 -7.15
CA TYR A 34 12.12 -4.38 -6.43
C TYR A 34 11.29 -5.42 -7.18
N ASN A 35 11.02 -5.19 -8.48
CA ASN A 35 10.27 -6.13 -9.30
C ASN A 35 10.98 -7.48 -9.45
N PHE A 36 12.31 -7.48 -9.61
CA PHE A 36 13.10 -8.71 -9.67
C PHE A 36 12.96 -9.51 -8.37
N TYR A 37 13.12 -8.83 -7.23
CA TYR A 37 12.97 -9.45 -5.91
C TYR A 37 11.56 -10.04 -5.73
N PHE A 38 10.51 -9.28 -6.00
CA PHE A 38 9.13 -9.72 -5.81
C PHE A 38 8.71 -10.85 -6.75
N LEU A 39 9.18 -10.86 -8.01
CA LEU A 39 8.78 -11.86 -9.00
C LEU A 39 9.61 -13.14 -8.95
N HIS A 40 10.87 -13.07 -8.52
CA HIS A 40 11.80 -14.21 -8.59
C HIS A 40 12.28 -14.67 -7.22
N VAL A 41 12.70 -13.73 -6.36
CA VAL A 41 13.30 -14.05 -5.06
C VAL A 41 12.22 -14.48 -4.07
N THR A 42 11.17 -13.68 -3.87
CA THR A 42 10.10 -13.99 -2.90
C THR A 42 9.43 -15.35 -3.17
N PRO A 43 9.05 -15.72 -4.41
CA PRO A 43 8.44 -17.01 -4.67
C PRO A 43 9.43 -18.18 -4.52
N PHE A 44 10.71 -17.98 -4.85
CA PHE A 44 11.76 -18.99 -4.66
C PHE A 44 11.94 -19.34 -3.18
N PHE A 45 12.13 -18.32 -2.33
CA PHE A 45 12.25 -18.51 -0.89
C PHE A 45 10.94 -19.02 -0.27
N GLY A 46 9.78 -18.57 -0.76
CA GLY A 46 8.49 -19.09 -0.35
C GLY A 46 8.36 -20.60 -0.59
N LYS A 47 8.79 -21.10 -1.75
CA LYS A 47 8.80 -22.54 -2.06
C LYS A 47 9.81 -23.33 -1.23
N LEU A 48 10.94 -22.72 -0.88
CA LEU A 48 12.03 -23.40 -0.18
C LEU A 48 11.78 -23.51 1.34
N PHE A 49 11.18 -22.50 1.96
CA PHE A 49 11.04 -22.41 3.43
C PHE A 49 9.61 -22.54 3.94
N SER A 50 8.58 -22.36 3.10
CA SER A 50 7.18 -22.42 3.53
C SER A 50 6.50 -23.71 3.12
N LYS A 51 5.74 -24.30 4.04
CA LYS A 51 4.74 -25.33 3.71
C LYS A 51 3.48 -24.74 3.05
N ASP A 52 3.31 -23.42 3.08
CA ASP A 52 2.23 -22.71 2.39
C ASP A 52 2.81 -21.73 1.36
N ALA A 53 2.94 -22.21 0.14
CA ALA A 53 3.42 -21.41 -0.99
C ALA A 53 2.48 -20.25 -1.34
N ARG A 54 1.21 -20.30 -0.93
CA ARG A 54 0.19 -19.30 -1.31
C ARG A 54 0.39 -17.96 -0.60
N ALA A 55 0.92 -17.94 0.62
CA ALA A 55 1.21 -16.68 1.32
C ALA A 55 2.25 -15.83 0.57
N TYR A 56 3.19 -16.49 -0.12
CA TYR A 56 4.27 -15.84 -0.86
C TYR A 56 3.88 -15.45 -2.29
N THR A 57 2.77 -15.97 -2.82
CA THR A 57 2.13 -15.44 -4.03
C THR A 57 1.15 -14.32 -3.71
N TYR A 58 0.41 -14.44 -2.60
CA TYR A 58 -0.57 -13.44 -2.17
C TYR A 58 0.04 -12.06 -1.91
N LEU A 59 1.22 -11.99 -1.27
CA LEU A 59 1.83 -10.70 -0.95
C LEU A 59 2.19 -9.88 -2.21
N PRO A 60 2.92 -10.41 -3.20
CA PRO A 60 3.11 -9.73 -4.48
C PRO A 60 1.79 -9.31 -5.17
N GLU A 61 0.80 -10.20 -5.17
CA GLU A 61 -0.50 -9.96 -5.81
C GLU A 61 -1.28 -8.83 -5.11
N SER A 62 -1.29 -8.80 -3.78
CA SER A 62 -2.00 -7.79 -3.00
C SER A 62 -1.36 -6.41 -3.16
N VAL A 63 -0.03 -6.33 -3.17
CA VAL A 63 0.71 -5.08 -3.42
C VAL A 63 0.46 -4.58 -4.85
N ALA A 64 0.39 -5.49 -5.84
CA ALA A 64 0.10 -5.12 -7.21
C ALA A 64 -1.32 -4.55 -7.38
N ALA A 65 -2.30 -5.17 -6.71
CA ALA A 65 -3.71 -4.80 -6.74
C ALA A 65 -4.06 -3.54 -5.93
N PHE A 66 -3.21 -3.14 -4.99
CA PHE A 66 -3.46 -1.95 -4.17
C PHE A 66 -3.37 -0.66 -5.01
N PRO A 67 -4.36 0.25 -4.91
CA PRO A 67 -4.32 1.54 -5.60
C PRO A 67 -3.40 2.50 -4.85
N ASP A 68 -2.09 2.41 -5.08
CA ASP A 68 -1.09 3.21 -4.37
C ASP A 68 -0.94 4.64 -4.93
N GLY A 69 -0.31 5.51 -4.15
CA GLY A 69 0.04 6.84 -4.61
C GLY A 69 -1.13 7.83 -4.58
N SER A 70 -1.25 8.63 -5.64
CA SER A 70 -2.36 9.56 -5.84
C SER A 70 -3.71 8.86 -5.86
N ASP A 71 -3.77 7.65 -6.38
CA ASP A 71 -5.01 6.89 -6.53
C ASP A 71 -5.62 6.59 -5.15
N PHE A 72 -4.79 6.27 -4.15
CA PHE A 72 -5.25 6.07 -2.79
C PHE A 72 -5.76 7.36 -2.15
N THR A 73 -5.04 8.47 -2.34
CA THR A 73 -5.47 9.77 -1.79
C THR A 73 -6.78 10.23 -2.41
N THR A 74 -6.98 10.02 -3.72
CA THR A 74 -8.26 10.29 -4.40
C THR A 74 -9.37 9.41 -3.83
N LEU A 75 -9.08 8.15 -3.49
CA LEU A 75 -10.04 7.27 -2.84
C LEU A 75 -10.43 7.75 -1.44
N MET A 76 -9.47 8.25 -0.67
CA MET A 76 -9.72 8.84 0.64
C MET A 76 -10.60 10.10 0.51
N GLU A 77 -10.31 10.97 -0.45
CA GLU A 77 -11.09 12.18 -0.71
C GLU A 77 -12.53 11.87 -1.13
N LYS A 78 -12.72 10.86 -1.99
CA LYS A 78 -14.04 10.37 -2.40
C LYS A 78 -14.89 9.91 -1.22
N VAL A 79 -14.27 9.34 -0.19
CA VAL A 79 -14.96 8.90 1.05
C VAL A 79 -15.32 10.07 1.96
N GLY A 80 -14.61 11.20 1.85
CA GLY A 80 -14.89 12.42 2.61
C GLY A 80 -13.68 12.99 3.36
N PHE A 81 -12.55 12.27 3.41
CA PHE A 81 -11.34 12.78 4.05
C PHE A 81 -10.87 14.07 3.38
N LYS A 82 -10.37 15.00 4.19
CA LYS A 82 -9.80 16.29 3.77
C LYS A 82 -8.31 16.33 4.03
N SER A 83 -7.64 17.28 3.39
CA SER A 83 -6.18 17.51 3.54
C SER A 83 -5.38 16.22 3.31
N THR A 84 -5.76 15.41 2.33
CA THR A 84 -5.12 14.12 2.11
C THR A 84 -3.69 14.31 1.61
N LYS A 85 -2.76 13.51 2.13
CA LYS A 85 -1.35 13.60 1.78
C LYS A 85 -0.74 12.20 1.75
N GLN A 86 0.16 11.99 0.81
CA GLN A 86 1.04 10.83 0.78
C GLN A 86 2.45 11.26 1.22
N ARG A 87 3.10 10.41 2.00
CA ARG A 87 4.53 10.46 2.28
C ARG A 87 5.17 9.17 1.79
N ILE A 88 6.01 9.30 0.77
CA ILE A 88 6.74 8.19 0.18
C ILE A 88 7.87 7.77 1.12
N LEU A 89 8.00 6.47 1.37
CA LEU A 89 9.06 5.87 2.17
C LEU A 89 9.90 4.92 1.32
N THR A 90 11.19 4.81 1.65
CA THR A 90 12.13 3.85 1.03
C THR A 90 11.97 3.79 -0.49
N PHE A 91 12.13 4.93 -1.15
CA PHE A 91 12.05 5.07 -2.61
C PHE A 91 10.71 4.64 -3.25
N GLY A 92 9.63 4.53 -2.47
CA GLY A 92 8.30 4.16 -2.94
C GLY A 92 7.92 2.70 -2.71
N ILE A 93 8.69 1.94 -1.94
CA ILE A 93 8.28 0.60 -1.50
C ILE A 93 7.06 0.66 -0.58
N SER A 94 6.97 1.68 0.27
CA SER A 94 5.78 1.93 1.10
C SER A 94 5.46 3.41 1.19
N SER A 95 4.26 3.70 1.65
CA SER A 95 3.77 5.07 1.79
C SER A 95 2.93 5.21 3.05
N ILE A 96 3.06 6.38 3.69
CA ILE A 96 2.12 6.82 4.72
C ILE A 96 1.11 7.75 4.08
N TYR A 97 -0.17 7.41 4.20
CA TYR A 97 -1.28 8.24 3.78
C TYR A 97 -1.93 8.87 5.01
N VAL A 98 -2.18 10.18 4.93
CA VAL A 98 -2.79 10.95 6.00
C VAL A 98 -4.04 11.63 5.46
N GLY A 99 -5.09 11.68 6.26
CA GLY A 99 -6.29 12.47 5.99
C GLY A 99 -6.98 12.87 7.28
N THR A 100 -7.84 13.89 7.21
CA THR A 100 -8.64 14.35 8.35
C THR A 100 -10.12 14.18 8.04
N LYS A 101 -10.92 13.78 9.03
CA LYS A 101 -12.38 13.79 8.93
C LYS A 101 -12.93 15.20 9.00
#